data_AF-A0A9Q9EJ24-F1
#
_entry.id   AF-A0A9Q9EJ24-F1
#
_cell.length_a   1.000
_cell.length_b   1.000
_cell.length_c   1.000
_cell.angle_alpha   90.00
_cell.angle_beta   90.00
_cell.angle_gamma   90.00
#
_symmetry.space_group_name_H-M   'P 1'
#
loop_
_entity.id
_entity.type
_entity.pdbx_description
1 polymer ?
#
loop_
_entity_poly.entity_id
_entity_poly.type
_entity_poly.pdbx_seq_one_letter_code
_entity_poly.pdbx_strand_id
1 'polypeptide(L)'
;MSATKPSKAAALKQKVNDQLAKFRKTPIVTPEQKLHVKIDSMKKEAQELNSEAAQLQSKAATFSARAGTTPSPLAPPPEREPLFERHPTGAPSNYDAQVRAYNVLTTDWKAFDKEVKAFDKKLDTFAKTLANMKEKHFETEKAVGKTEHEFIGLDNALHNLKLQKVELSKAVAAVPLPSQI
;
A
#
# COMPACT_ATOMS: atom_id res chain seq x y z
N MET A 1 -24.41 46.62 3.00
CA MET A 1 -23.91 45.39 2.35
C MET A 1 -23.18 45.81 1.07
N SER A 2 -21.84 45.84 1.10
CA SER A 2 -21.05 46.35 -0.03
C SER A 2 -20.57 45.18 -0.89
N ALA A 3 -21.15 45.05 -2.09
CA ALA A 3 -20.68 44.10 -3.09
C ALA A 3 -19.34 44.59 -3.66
N THR A 4 -18.25 43.93 -3.27
CA THR A 4 -16.90 44.21 -3.77
C THR A 4 -16.84 43.86 -5.26
N LYS A 5 -16.83 44.89 -6.12
CA LYS A 5 -16.72 44.70 -7.57
C LYS A 5 -15.42 43.94 -7.89
N PRO A 6 -15.45 42.89 -8.73
CA PRO A 6 -14.24 42.17 -9.11
C PRO A 6 -13.27 43.13 -9.80
N SER A 7 -11.98 43.01 -9.47
CA SER A 7 -10.93 43.87 -10.05
C SER A 7 -10.92 43.76 -11.58
N LYS A 8 -10.58 44.84 -12.29
CA LYS A 8 -10.53 44.87 -13.77
C LYS A 8 -9.70 43.71 -14.34
N ALA A 9 -8.66 43.29 -13.64
CA ALA A 9 -7.81 42.16 -14.02
C ALA A 9 -8.52 40.79 -13.93
N ALA A 10 -9.36 40.58 -12.90
CA ALA A 10 -10.16 39.36 -12.77
C ALA A 10 -11.23 39.26 -13.87
N ALA A 11 -11.91 40.37 -14.18
CA ALA A 11 -12.89 40.44 -15.25
C ALA A 11 -12.28 40.21 -16.64
N LEU A 12 -11.05 40.70 -16.88
CA LEU A 12 -10.34 40.49 -18.15
C LEU A 12 -9.93 39.02 -18.32
N LYS A 13 -9.39 38.39 -17.27
CA LYS A 13 -9.04 36.96 -17.26
C LYS A 13 -10.26 36.08 -17.53
N GLN A 14 -11.40 36.43 -16.96
CA GLN A 14 -12.66 35.72 -17.18
C GLN A 14 -13.12 35.83 -18.65
N LYS A 15 -13.12 37.04 -19.24
CA LYS A 15 -13.43 37.24 -20.67
C LYS A 15 -12.52 36.44 -21.61
N VAL A 16 -11.23 36.38 -21.32
CA VAL A 16 -10.26 35.62 -22.13
C VAL A 16 -10.52 34.11 -22.00
N ASN A 17 -10.81 33.62 -20.79
CA ASN A 17 -11.20 32.22 -20.59
C ASN A 17 -12.51 31.88 -21.30
N ASP A 18 -13.51 32.75 -21.27
CA ASP A 18 -14.80 32.53 -21.93
C ASP A 18 -14.67 32.53 -23.46
N GLN A 19 -13.78 33.35 -24.03
CA GLN A 19 -13.47 33.30 -25.46
C GLN A 19 -12.70 32.02 -25.84
N LEU A 20 -11.68 31.64 -25.07
CA LEU A 20 -10.94 30.40 -25.29
C LEU A 20 -11.84 29.16 -25.16
N ALA A 21 -12.86 29.20 -24.30
CA ALA A 21 -13.86 28.13 -24.16
C ALA A 21 -14.64 27.88 -25.45
N LYS A 22 -15.01 28.94 -26.17
CA LYS A 22 -15.75 28.86 -27.44
C LYS A 22 -14.93 28.24 -28.58
N PHE A 23 -13.61 28.26 -28.48
CA PHE A 23 -12.70 27.73 -29.50
C PHE A 23 -12.12 26.34 -29.17
N ARG A 24 -12.42 25.78 -27.99
CA ARG A 24 -11.94 24.44 -27.60
C ARG A 24 -12.94 23.36 -28.02
N LYS A 25 -12.45 22.34 -28.75
CA LYS A 25 -13.21 21.12 -29.09
C LYS A 25 -13.38 20.15 -27.91
N THR A 26 -12.76 20.46 -26.77
CA THR A 26 -12.83 19.67 -25.54
C THR A 26 -13.39 20.53 -24.40
N PRO A 27 -14.27 19.96 -23.54
CA PRO A 27 -14.86 20.68 -22.43
C PRO A 27 -13.78 21.19 -21.47
N ILE A 28 -13.92 22.44 -21.01
CA ILE A 28 -13.02 22.99 -19.99
C ILE A 28 -13.29 22.28 -18.67
N VAL A 29 -12.32 21.47 -18.23
CA VAL A 29 -12.37 20.84 -16.90
C VAL A 29 -12.08 21.89 -15.84
N THR A 30 -13.05 22.17 -14.98
CA THR A 30 -12.92 23.17 -13.90
C THR A 30 -11.95 22.67 -12.80
N PRO A 31 -11.34 23.56 -12.01
CA PRO A 31 -10.51 23.15 -10.87
C PRO A 31 -11.25 22.23 -9.88
N GLU A 32 -12.54 22.49 -9.65
CA GLU A 32 -13.40 21.64 -8.81
C GLU A 32 -13.60 20.25 -9.41
N GLN A 33 -13.83 20.14 -10.73
CA GLN A 33 -13.93 18.84 -11.40
C GLN A 33 -12.61 18.05 -11.33
N LYS A 34 -11.46 18.74 -11.47
CA LYS A 34 -10.14 18.11 -11.28
C LYS A 34 -9.95 17.60 -9.86
N LEU A 35 -10.40 18.38 -8.86
CA LEU A 35 -10.35 17.99 -7.46
C LEU A 35 -11.21 16.75 -7.20
N HIS A 36 -12.45 16.71 -7.71
CA HIS A 36 -13.33 15.55 -7.58
C HIS A 36 -12.73 14.30 -8.21
N VAL A 37 -12.22 14.37 -9.44
CA VAL A 37 -11.54 13.24 -10.09
C VAL A 37 -10.36 12.76 -9.25
N LYS A 38 -9.61 13.68 -8.64
CA LYS A 38 -8.48 13.31 -7.78
C LYS A 38 -8.93 12.66 -6.47
N ILE A 39 -9.98 13.16 -5.84
CA ILE A 39 -10.59 12.55 -4.65
C ILE A 39 -11.07 11.13 -4.98
N ASP A 40 -11.73 10.92 -6.12
CA ASP A 40 -12.20 9.59 -6.52
C ASP A 40 -11.05 8.63 -6.80
N SER A 41 -9.96 9.12 -7.41
CA SER A 41 -8.72 8.36 -7.55
C SER A 41 -8.14 7.96 -6.19
N MET A 42 -8.14 8.87 -5.20
CA MET A 42 -7.65 8.58 -3.85
C MET A 42 -8.55 7.56 -3.13
N LYS A 43 -9.88 7.63 -3.30
CA LYS A 43 -10.78 6.63 -2.75
C LYS A 43 -10.49 5.25 -3.32
N LYS A 44 -10.25 5.17 -4.63
CA LYS A 44 -9.89 3.92 -5.30
C LYS A 44 -8.55 3.39 -4.78
N GLU A 45 -7.53 4.25 -4.67
CA GLU A 45 -6.24 3.88 -4.09
C GLU A 45 -6.38 3.36 -2.66
N ALA A 46 -7.22 3.99 -1.84
CA ALA A 46 -7.50 3.52 -0.49
C ALA A 46 -8.16 2.12 -0.47
N GLN A 47 -9.07 1.84 -1.40
CA GLN A 47 -9.69 0.51 -1.55
C GLN A 47 -8.68 -0.55 -2.02
N GLU A 48 -7.80 -0.19 -2.95
CA GLU A 48 -6.72 -1.06 -3.43
C GLU A 48 -5.73 -1.37 -2.30
N LEU A 49 -5.30 -0.37 -1.54
CA LEU A 49 -4.45 -0.55 -0.36
C LEU A 49 -5.11 -1.42 0.71
N ASN A 50 -6.41 -1.23 0.95
CA ASN A 50 -7.15 -2.05 1.92
C ASN A 50 -7.20 -3.52 1.47
N SER A 51 -7.39 -3.77 0.17
CA SER A 51 -7.38 -5.11 -0.40
C SER A 51 -5.98 -5.74 -0.35
N GLU A 52 -4.94 -4.96 -0.64
CA GLU A 52 -3.54 -5.38 -0.53
C GLU A 52 -3.18 -5.73 0.92
N ALA A 53 -3.59 -4.91 1.90
CA ALA A 53 -3.36 -5.19 3.31
C ALA A 53 -4.00 -6.51 3.75
N ALA A 54 -5.26 -6.76 3.38
CA ALA A 54 -5.96 -8.02 3.68
C ALA A 54 -5.27 -9.23 3.04
N GLN A 55 -4.81 -9.10 1.79
CA GLN A 55 -4.04 -10.15 1.10
C GLN A 55 -2.71 -10.43 1.81
N LEU A 56 -1.98 -9.39 2.23
CA LEU A 56 -0.72 -9.54 2.95
C LEU A 56 -0.94 -10.20 4.32
N GLN A 57 -2.01 -9.86 5.04
CA GLN A 57 -2.38 -10.52 6.30
C GLN A 57 -2.66 -12.02 6.09
N SER A 58 -3.43 -12.37 5.04
CA SER A 58 -3.70 -13.78 4.70
C SER A 58 -2.43 -14.55 4.31
N LYS A 59 -1.53 -13.91 3.53
CA LYS A 59 -0.22 -14.49 3.21
C LYS A 59 0.63 -14.69 4.47
N ALA A 60 0.67 -13.72 5.39
CA ALA A 60 1.40 -13.84 6.66
C ALA A 60 0.88 -15.03 7.49
N ALA A 61 -0.44 -15.20 7.59
CA ALA A 61 -1.05 -16.36 8.25
C ALA A 61 -0.64 -17.69 7.57
N THR A 62 -0.57 -17.72 6.24
CA THR A 62 -0.09 -18.88 5.47
C THR A 62 1.37 -19.19 5.76
N PHE A 63 2.23 -18.17 5.86
CA PHE A 63 3.63 -18.36 6.26
C PHE A 63 3.75 -18.88 7.69
N SER A 64 2.94 -18.37 8.62
CA SER A 64 2.91 -18.88 10.00
C SER A 64 2.54 -20.37 10.04
N ALA A 65 1.52 -20.78 9.28
CA ALA A 65 1.13 -22.20 9.19
C ALA A 65 2.23 -23.07 8.57
N ARG A 66 2.82 -22.62 7.45
CA ARG A 66 3.93 -23.32 6.77
C ARG A 66 5.16 -23.44 7.67
N ALA A 67 5.48 -22.41 8.44
CA ALA A 67 6.60 -22.42 9.37
C ALA A 67 6.37 -23.42 10.52
N GLY A 68 5.12 -23.54 11.01
CA GLY A 68 4.75 -24.56 12.00
C GLY A 68 4.94 -26.00 11.51
N THR A 69 4.79 -26.26 10.20
CA THR A 69 4.98 -27.60 9.62
C THR A 69 6.37 -27.82 9.00
N THR A 70 7.22 -26.79 8.95
CA THR A 70 8.56 -26.86 8.33
C THR A 70 9.61 -26.54 9.39
N PRO A 71 9.98 -27.53 10.23
CA PRO A 71 10.94 -27.31 11.30
C PRO A 71 12.30 -26.90 10.73
N SER A 72 12.95 -25.97 11.43
CA SER A 72 14.32 -25.56 11.12
C SER A 72 15.23 -26.80 11.11
N PRO A 73 16.05 -27.01 10.06
CA PRO A 73 16.94 -28.16 10.01
C PRO A 73 17.95 -28.08 11.16
N LEU A 74 17.99 -29.12 12.00
CA LEU A 74 19.01 -29.30 13.04
C LEU A 74 20.34 -29.72 12.41
N ALA A 75 21.38 -29.90 13.23
CA ALA A 75 22.64 -30.49 12.77
C ALA A 75 22.38 -31.80 11.99
N PRO A 76 23.14 -32.08 10.91
CA PRO A 76 22.92 -33.26 10.11
C PRO A 76 22.99 -34.53 10.98
N PRO A 77 22.12 -35.53 10.75
CA PRO A 77 22.18 -36.79 11.48
C PRO A 77 23.58 -37.42 11.36
N PRO A 78 24.10 -38.05 12.42
CA PRO A 78 25.42 -38.70 12.39
C PRO A 78 25.51 -39.85 11.38
N GLU A 79 24.37 -40.42 10.98
CA GLU A 79 24.25 -41.47 9.95
C GLU A 79 24.23 -40.93 8.50
N ARG A 80 24.38 -39.62 8.30
CA ARG A 80 24.40 -39.02 6.96
C ARG A 80 25.71 -39.38 6.27
N GLU A 81 25.63 -40.11 5.15
CA GLU A 81 26.80 -40.37 4.30
C GLU A 81 27.55 -39.08 3.97
N PRO A 82 28.90 -39.10 4.01
CA PRO A 82 29.73 -37.98 3.62
C PRO A 82 29.30 -37.43 2.26
N LEU A 83 29.37 -36.10 2.10
CA LEU A 83 28.94 -35.42 0.86
C LEU A 83 29.57 -36.02 -0.41
N PHE A 84 30.75 -36.63 -0.27
CA PHE A 84 31.55 -37.25 -1.32
C PHE A 84 31.17 -38.69 -1.69
N GLU A 85 30.41 -39.38 -0.84
CA GLU A 85 30.00 -40.79 -1.05
C GLU A 85 28.55 -40.91 -1.56
N ARG A 86 27.85 -39.77 -1.68
CA ARG A 86 26.47 -39.71 -2.20
C ARG A 86 26.42 -40.25 -3.63
N HIS A 87 25.82 -41.42 -3.81
CA HIS A 87 25.49 -41.93 -5.13
C HIS A 87 24.51 -40.99 -5.85
N PRO A 88 24.78 -40.58 -7.11
CA PRO A 88 23.95 -39.61 -7.86
C PRO A 88 22.52 -40.09 -8.15
N THR A 89 22.22 -41.36 -7.90
CA THR A 89 20.93 -42.01 -8.15
C THR A 89 20.13 -42.34 -6.87
N GLY A 90 20.66 -42.03 -5.68
CA GLY A 90 19.98 -42.28 -4.41
C GLY A 90 18.81 -41.33 -4.17
N ALA A 91 17.71 -41.83 -3.57
CA ALA A 91 16.63 -40.97 -3.12
C ALA A 91 17.17 -39.94 -2.11
N PRO A 92 16.77 -38.65 -2.20
CA PRO A 92 17.29 -37.63 -1.30
C PRO A 92 16.95 -38.00 0.16
N SER A 93 17.94 -37.88 1.04
CA SER A 93 17.74 -38.05 2.48
C SER A 93 16.58 -37.17 2.97
N ASN A 94 15.79 -37.67 3.92
CA ASN A 94 14.74 -36.89 4.60
C ASN A 94 15.27 -35.55 5.12
N TYR A 95 16.54 -35.51 5.55
CA TYR A 95 17.23 -34.30 5.95
C TYR A 95 17.44 -33.32 4.77
N ASP A 96 17.90 -33.79 3.61
CA ASP A 96 18.10 -32.94 2.43
C ASP A 96 16.76 -32.43 1.86
N ALA A 97 15.69 -33.20 2.00
CA ALA A 97 14.33 -32.75 1.69
C ALA A 97 13.88 -31.64 2.67
N GLN A 98 14.12 -31.81 3.97
CA GLN A 98 13.81 -30.81 5.00
C GLN A 98 14.59 -29.50 4.78
N VAL A 99 15.90 -29.58 4.53
CA VAL A 99 16.75 -28.41 4.26
C VAL A 99 16.24 -27.66 3.02
N ARG A 100 15.89 -28.37 1.95
CA ARG A 100 15.32 -27.74 0.74
C ARG A 100 13.98 -27.07 1.03
N ALA A 101 13.07 -27.73 1.75
CA ALA A 101 11.77 -27.17 2.11
C ALA A 101 11.93 -25.89 2.95
N TYR A 102 12.85 -25.89 3.93
CA TYR A 102 13.15 -24.74 4.76
C TYR A 102 13.80 -23.59 3.96
N ASN A 103 14.71 -23.90 3.03
CA ASN A 103 15.34 -22.90 2.16
C ASN A 103 14.34 -22.24 1.19
N VAL A 104 13.39 -23.01 0.65
CA VAL A 104 12.29 -22.47 -0.16
C VAL A 104 11.43 -21.56 0.69
N LEU A 105 11.00 -22.01 1.88
CA LEU A 105 10.18 -21.22 2.79
C LEU A 105 10.84 -19.89 3.19
N THR A 106 12.13 -19.91 3.52
CA THR A 106 12.87 -18.70 3.89
C THR A 106 13.12 -17.77 2.70
N THR A 107 13.24 -18.30 1.47
CA THR A 107 13.34 -17.49 0.25
C THR A 107 12.02 -16.81 -0.07
N ASP A 108 10.91 -17.55 -0.01
CA ASP A 108 9.55 -17.04 -0.17
C ASP A 108 9.26 -15.95 0.88
N TRP A 109 9.67 -16.18 2.13
CA TRP A 109 9.53 -15.23 3.23
C TRP A 109 10.25 -13.91 2.97
N LYS A 110 11.48 -13.96 2.44
CA LYS A 110 12.23 -12.76 2.06
C LYS A 110 11.57 -11.99 0.92
N ALA A 111 10.94 -12.68 -0.03
CA ALA A 111 10.18 -12.01 -1.08
C ALA A 111 8.95 -11.31 -0.50
N PHE A 112 8.25 -11.99 0.41
CA PHE A 112 7.10 -11.44 1.10
C PHE A 112 7.44 -10.22 1.97
N ASP A 113 8.56 -10.22 2.69
CA ASP A 113 9.02 -9.06 3.46
C ASP A 113 9.21 -7.81 2.57
N LYS A 114 9.68 -7.99 1.33
CA LYS A 114 9.75 -6.89 0.35
C LYS A 114 8.38 -6.39 -0.08
N GLU A 115 7.39 -7.27 -0.21
CA GLU A 115 6.00 -6.87 -0.50
C GLU A 115 5.43 -6.02 0.65
N VAL A 116 5.63 -6.43 1.91
CA VAL A 116 5.21 -5.67 3.09
C VAL A 116 5.87 -4.29 3.12
N LYS A 117 7.18 -4.20 2.86
CA LYS A 117 7.90 -2.93 2.75
C LYS A 117 7.41 -2.06 1.59
N ALA A 118 6.98 -2.66 0.48
CA ALA A 118 6.41 -1.93 -0.65
C ALA A 118 5.03 -1.35 -0.30
N PHE A 119 4.18 -2.13 0.37
CA PHE A 119 2.90 -1.66 0.90
C PHE A 119 3.07 -0.46 1.84
N ASP A 120 4.04 -0.53 2.76
CA ASP A 120 4.36 0.57 3.67
C ASP A 120 4.71 1.88 2.93
N LYS A 121 5.54 1.79 1.89
CA LYS A 121 5.89 2.95 1.06
C LYS A 121 4.69 3.52 0.32
N LYS A 122 3.80 2.67 -0.19
CA LYS A 122 2.56 3.12 -0.84
C LYS A 122 1.65 3.84 0.15
N LEU A 123 1.46 3.29 1.35
CA LEU A 123 0.66 3.92 2.40
C LEU A 123 1.23 5.29 2.82
N ASP A 124 2.55 5.41 2.95
CA ASP A 124 3.20 6.69 3.25
C ASP A 124 3.01 7.71 2.11
N THR A 125 3.03 7.24 0.85
CA THR A 125 2.80 8.08 -0.33
C THR A 125 1.34 8.55 -0.40
N PHE A 126 0.40 7.66 -0.11
CA PHE A 126 -1.02 7.98 0.00
C PHE A 126 -1.27 9.03 1.09
N ALA A 127 -0.68 8.85 2.28
CA ALA A 127 -0.78 9.79 3.39
C ALA A 127 -0.22 11.18 3.04
N LYS A 128 0.95 11.25 2.40
CA LYS A 128 1.55 12.50 1.92
C LYS A 128 0.69 13.18 0.85
N THR A 129 0.14 12.41 -0.08
CA THR A 129 -0.72 12.94 -1.14
C THR A 129 -2.01 13.51 -0.57
N LEU A 130 -2.63 12.83 0.40
CA LEU A 130 -3.82 13.32 1.09
C LEU A 130 -3.52 14.62 1.86
N ALA A 131 -2.41 14.66 2.61
CA ALA A 131 -1.99 15.86 3.35
C ALA A 131 -1.78 17.07 2.40
N ASN A 132 -1.06 16.86 1.29
CA ASN A 132 -0.83 17.89 0.28
C ASN A 132 -2.12 18.37 -0.40
N MET A 133 -3.11 17.48 -0.58
CA MET A 133 -4.41 17.86 -1.12
C MET A 133 -5.20 18.69 -0.11
N LYS A 134 -5.18 18.31 1.16
CA LYS A 134 -5.85 19.06 2.23
C LYS A 134 -5.25 20.45 2.38
N GLU A 135 -3.93 20.60 2.40
CA GLU A 135 -3.28 21.91 2.48
C GLU A 135 -3.72 22.87 1.35
N LYS A 136 -3.97 22.33 0.15
CA LYS A 136 -4.34 23.13 -1.03
C LYS A 136 -5.82 23.42 -1.17
N HIS A 137 -6.68 22.57 -0.60
CA HIS A 137 -8.11 22.56 -0.93
C HIS A 137 -9.04 22.48 0.28
N PHE A 138 -8.50 22.28 1.49
CA PHE A 138 -9.28 22.22 2.71
C PHE A 138 -9.23 23.57 3.43
N GLU A 139 -10.35 24.29 3.44
CA GLU A 139 -10.48 25.55 4.16
C GLU A 139 -11.12 25.30 5.53
N THR A 140 -10.30 25.29 6.59
CA THR A 140 -10.74 25.04 7.99
C THR A 140 -11.75 26.04 8.53
N GLU A 141 -11.87 27.23 7.93
CA GLU A 141 -12.75 28.32 8.40
C GLU A 141 -14.14 28.30 7.74
N LYS A 142 -14.37 27.46 6.72
CA LYS A 142 -15.69 27.32 6.08
C LYS A 142 -16.50 26.20 6.73
N ALA A 143 -17.82 26.36 6.73
CA ALA A 143 -18.74 25.30 7.11
C ALA A 143 -18.45 24.05 6.28
N VAL A 144 -18.48 22.87 6.92
CA VAL A 144 -18.22 21.57 6.29
C VAL A 144 -19.15 21.40 5.10
N GLY A 145 -18.59 21.51 3.89
CA GLY A 145 -19.28 21.30 2.65
C GLY A 145 -19.08 19.88 2.14
N LYS A 146 -19.58 19.63 0.93
CA LYS A 146 -19.48 18.32 0.27
C LYS A 146 -18.02 17.87 0.12
N THR A 147 -17.11 18.79 -0.18
CA THR A 147 -15.68 18.50 -0.37
C THR A 147 -14.99 18.14 0.94
N GLU A 148 -15.33 18.83 2.03
CA GLU A 148 -14.80 18.56 3.37
C GLU A 148 -15.23 17.16 3.86
N HIS A 149 -16.49 16.76 3.60
CA HIS A 149 -16.96 15.40 3.89
C HIS A 149 -16.15 14.33 3.14
N GLU A 150 -15.75 14.58 1.90
CA GLU A 150 -14.92 13.64 1.13
C GLU A 150 -13.52 13.50 1.73
N PHE A 151 -12.91 14.60 2.17
CA PHE A 151 -11.63 14.57 2.86
C PHE A 151 -11.70 13.84 4.21
N ILE A 152 -12.78 14.03 4.97
CA ILE A 152 -13.04 13.26 6.20
C ILE A 152 -13.14 11.76 5.89
N GLY A 153 -13.82 11.37 4.80
CA GLY A 153 -13.88 9.99 4.35
C GLY A 153 -12.49 9.41 4.05
N LEU A 154 -11.63 10.17 3.37
CA LEU A 154 -10.24 9.79 3.09
C LEU A 154 -9.37 9.72 4.36
N ASP A 155 -9.57 10.60 5.33
CA ASP A 155 -8.88 10.56 6.62
C ASP A 155 -9.26 9.29 7.41
N ASN A 156 -10.55 8.93 7.43
CA ASN A 156 -11.03 7.70 8.05
C ASN A 156 -10.44 6.47 7.36
N ALA A 157 -10.36 6.47 6.03
CA ALA A 157 -9.71 5.40 5.27
C ALA A 157 -8.22 5.30 5.63
N LEU A 158 -7.50 6.43 5.70
CA LEU A 158 -6.09 6.46 6.11
C LEU A 158 -5.90 5.92 7.54
N HIS A 159 -6.78 6.29 8.46
CA HIS A 159 -6.74 5.79 9.83
C HIS A 159 -6.89 4.27 9.88
N ASN A 160 -7.89 3.72 9.18
CA ASN A 160 -8.12 2.28 9.10
C ASN A 160 -6.93 1.53 8.47
N LEU A 161 -6.36 2.06 7.39
CA LEU A 161 -5.16 1.48 6.76
C LEU A 161 -3.95 1.46 7.71
N LYS A 162 -3.78 2.50 8.54
CA LYS A 162 -2.72 2.51 9.57
C LYS A 162 -2.96 1.47 10.65
N LEU A 163 -4.20 1.23 11.06
CA LEU A 163 -4.53 0.14 11.99
C LEU A 163 -4.20 -1.23 11.37
N GLN A 164 -4.61 -1.45 10.12
CA GLN A 164 -4.28 -2.68 9.39
C GLN A 164 -2.78 -2.89 9.21
N LYS A 165 -2.01 -1.81 8.99
CA LYS A 165 -0.53 -1.88 8.97
C LYS A 165 0.02 -2.39 10.30
N VAL A 166 -0.49 -1.91 11.43
CA VAL A 166 -0.06 -2.36 12.76
C VAL A 166 -0.39 -3.85 12.95
N GLU A 167 -1.59 -4.28 12.55
CA GLU A 167 -1.98 -5.69 12.60
C GLU A 167 -1.12 -6.57 11.68
N LEU A 168 -0.84 -6.11 10.45
CA LEU A 168 0.06 -6.80 9.52
C LEU A 168 1.46 -6.92 10.11
N SER A 169 2.00 -5.85 10.71
CA SER A 169 3.30 -5.88 11.36
C SER A 169 3.35 -6.89 12.52
N LYS A 170 2.29 -6.96 13.34
CA LYS A 170 2.15 -7.99 14.38
C LYS A 170 2.10 -9.40 13.79
N ALA A 171 1.33 -9.61 12.72
CA ALA A 171 1.23 -10.91 12.05
C ALA A 171 2.57 -11.34 11.46
N VAL A 172 3.31 -10.42 10.84
CA VAL A 172 4.66 -10.68 10.30
C VAL A 172 5.64 -11.02 11.42
N ALA A 173 5.63 -10.28 12.53
CA ALA A 173 6.51 -10.52 13.67
C ALA A 173 6.21 -11.85 14.40
N ALA A 174 4.98 -12.36 14.31
CA ALA A 174 4.59 -13.64 14.89
C ALA A 174 5.06 -14.85 14.08
N VAL A 175 5.49 -14.68 12.83
CA VAL A 175 5.96 -15.79 11.99
C VAL A 175 7.32 -16.28 12.50
N PRO A 176 7.46 -17.57 12.86
CA PRO A 176 8.70 -18.12 13.43
C PRO A 176 9.73 -18.44 12.33
N LEU A 177 10.00 -17.46 11.47
CA LEU A 177 11.03 -17.50 10.44
C LEU A 177 12.03 -16.38 10.69
N PRO A 178 13.30 -16.55 10.29
CA PRO A 178 14.30 -15.51 10.46
C PRO A 178 13.86 -14.23 9.73
N SER A 179 13.46 -13.22 10.50
CA SER A 179 13.33 -11.84 10.05
C SER A 179 14.74 -11.27 9.87
N GLN A 180 15.08 -10.75 8.69
CA GLN A 180 16.30 -9.96 8.60
C GLN A 180 16.12 -8.69 9.43
N ILE A 181 16.99 -8.53 10.42
CA ILE A 181 17.36 -7.23 11.02
C ILE A 181 17.74 -6.27 9.89
#